data_AF-A0A6C0B3S6-F1
#
_entry.id   AF-A0A6C0B3S6-F1
#
_cell.length_a   1.000
_cell.length_b   1.000
_cell.length_c   1.000
_cell.angle_alpha   90.00
_cell.angle_beta   90.00
_cell.angle_gamma   90.00
#
_symmetry.space_group_name_H-M   'P 1'
#
loop_
_entity.id
_entity.type
_entity.pdbx_description
1 polymer ?
#
loop_
_entity_poly.entity_id
_entity_poly.type
_entity_poly.pdbx_seq_one_letter_code
_entity_poly.pdbx_strand_id
1 'polypeptide(L)'
;MINYSEYTDYDDLEELNMTFKGNPRKDLETDIYKVYLTKPIVFQLPKSKISEINELDYEQSVVTYTLEDDSLVNFLDNLDAYIINISNKHSLKWFGKNLEQKLLMGLYENSYSLENDMKYLKFVISDTDLEEVSNYNIDIDQDILLVIKTIDIFKRTFKLNFELDRFDYSDDMGAEEVDFEKLINSQKNVCDTNIVDEKSFSIRDDIIDGDLKSEVLELIKTKELEKETVLTNTKRINTASETLKQRVSDLDTEIKSFREKLDVL
;
A
#
# COMPACT_ATOMS: atom_id res chain seq x y z
N MET A 1 -7.11 -4.20 -9.98
CA MET A 1 -6.56 -5.24 -9.11
C MET A 1 -5.05 -5.23 -9.31
N ILE A 2 -4.27 -5.29 -8.24
CA ILE A 2 -2.81 -5.40 -8.33
C ILE A 2 -2.41 -6.87 -8.29
N ASN A 3 -1.30 -7.19 -8.93
CA ASN A 3 -0.64 -8.47 -8.76
C ASN A 3 0.42 -8.32 -7.66
N TYR A 4 0.15 -8.82 -6.45
CA TYR A 4 1.03 -8.59 -5.30
C TYR A 4 2.42 -9.21 -5.49
N SER A 5 2.59 -10.20 -6.37
CA SER A 5 3.90 -10.79 -6.66
C SER A 5 4.84 -9.85 -7.42
N GLU A 6 4.35 -8.72 -7.92
CA GLU A 6 5.16 -7.67 -8.55
C GLU A 6 5.70 -6.67 -7.53
N TYR A 7 5.31 -6.79 -6.25
CA TYR A 7 5.65 -5.85 -5.18
C TYR A 7 6.44 -6.57 -4.08
N THR A 8 7.58 -7.16 -4.48
CA THR A 8 8.38 -8.02 -3.60
C THR A 8 9.41 -7.27 -2.78
N ASP A 9 9.66 -5.99 -3.10
CA ASP A 9 10.48 -5.11 -2.29
C ASP A 9 9.83 -3.74 -2.04
N TYR A 10 10.54 -2.91 -1.27
CA TYR A 10 10.05 -1.61 -0.83
C TYR A 10 9.93 -0.61 -1.99
N ASP A 11 10.83 -0.68 -2.97
CA ASP A 11 10.89 0.29 -4.07
C ASP A 11 9.71 0.07 -5.01
N ASP A 12 9.36 -1.19 -5.28
CA ASP A 12 8.15 -1.57 -6.04
C ASP A 12 6.88 -0.97 -5.41
N LEU A 13 6.77 -1.02 -4.08
CA LEU A 13 5.61 -0.47 -3.36
C LEU A 13 5.52 1.06 -3.41
N GLU A 14 6.66 1.76 -3.53
CA GLU A 14 6.62 3.21 -3.72
C GLU A 14 5.91 3.58 -5.04
N GLU A 15 5.96 2.70 -6.05
CA GLU A 15 5.28 2.89 -7.34
C GLU A 15 3.74 2.85 -7.22
N LEU A 16 3.19 2.18 -6.20
CA LEU A 16 1.75 2.24 -5.90
C LEU A 16 1.29 3.67 -5.59
N ASN A 17 2.23 4.55 -5.20
CA ASN A 17 2.00 5.97 -4.93
C ASN A 17 0.74 6.18 -4.07
N MET A 18 0.70 5.51 -2.92
CA MET A 18 -0.46 5.52 -2.04
C MET A 18 -0.69 6.93 -1.51
N THR A 19 -1.86 7.48 -1.84
CA THR A 19 -2.27 8.83 -1.44
C THR A 19 -3.51 8.75 -0.56
N PHE A 20 -3.61 9.63 0.44
CA PHE A 20 -4.68 9.58 1.45
C PHE A 20 -5.56 10.84 1.43
N LYS A 21 -6.87 10.64 1.60
CA LYS A 21 -7.88 11.70 1.64
C LYS A 21 -7.92 12.35 3.02
N GLY A 22 -7.62 13.65 3.07
CA GLY A 22 -7.97 14.50 4.20
C GLY A 22 -7.28 14.14 5.53
N ASN A 23 -7.93 14.52 6.64
CA ASN A 23 -7.57 14.17 8.01
C ASN A 23 -8.33 12.89 8.43
N PRO A 24 -7.86 12.15 9.46
CA PRO A 24 -8.62 11.03 10.02
C PRO A 24 -10.02 11.48 10.41
N ARG A 25 -11.02 10.66 10.07
CA ARG A 25 -12.42 10.91 10.43
C ARG A 25 -12.87 9.85 11.41
N LYS A 26 -13.49 10.28 12.50
CA LYS A 26 -14.12 9.33 13.44
C LYS A 26 -15.23 8.59 12.70
N ASP A 27 -15.24 7.28 12.81
CA ASP A 27 -16.38 6.46 12.47
C ASP A 27 -17.57 6.85 13.38
N LEU A 28 -18.79 6.83 12.85
CA LEU A 28 -19.97 7.25 13.61
C LEU A 28 -20.41 6.16 14.59
N GLU A 29 -20.11 4.90 14.28
CA GLU A 29 -20.58 3.73 15.02
C GLU A 29 -19.51 3.20 15.98
N THR A 30 -18.25 3.56 15.75
CA THR A 30 -17.11 3.07 16.54
C THR A 30 -16.21 4.20 17.03
N ASP A 31 -15.37 3.92 18.03
CA ASP A 31 -14.32 4.86 18.49
C ASP A 31 -13.06 4.83 17.61
N ILE A 32 -13.18 4.35 16.37
CA ILE A 32 -12.10 4.20 15.40
C ILE A 32 -12.03 5.43 14.52
N TYR A 33 -10.82 5.94 14.28
CA TYR A 33 -10.59 7.00 13.29
C TYR A 33 -10.06 6.39 12.00
N LYS A 34 -10.70 6.68 10.88
CA LYS A 34 -10.35 6.13 9.58
C LYS A 34 -9.64 7.17 8.71
N VAL A 35 -8.51 6.78 8.12
CA VAL A 35 -7.84 7.53 7.06
C VAL A 35 -8.06 6.79 5.75
N TYR A 36 -8.72 7.43 4.79
CA TYR A 36 -9.14 6.79 3.55
C TYR A 36 -8.07 6.92 2.48
N LEU A 37 -7.80 5.82 1.77
CA LEU A 37 -7.02 5.86 0.55
C LEU A 37 -7.78 6.62 -0.54
N THR A 38 -7.03 7.33 -1.38
CA THR A 38 -7.58 8.00 -2.56
C THR A 38 -8.00 6.98 -3.60
N LYS A 39 -7.17 5.94 -3.78
CA LYS A 39 -7.41 4.77 -4.61
C LYS A 39 -7.29 3.52 -3.73
N PRO A 40 -8.37 2.75 -3.52
CA PRO A 40 -8.28 1.47 -2.83
C PRO A 40 -7.35 0.50 -3.53
N ILE A 41 -6.67 -0.33 -2.76
CA ILE A 41 -5.84 -1.43 -3.27
C ILE A 41 -6.69 -2.69 -3.24
N VAL A 42 -6.84 -3.35 -4.39
CA VAL A 42 -7.58 -4.61 -4.51
C VAL A 42 -6.62 -5.69 -5.00
N PHE A 43 -6.56 -6.83 -4.32
CA PHE A 43 -5.73 -7.95 -4.69
C PHE A 43 -6.44 -9.28 -4.38
N GLN A 44 -6.10 -10.32 -5.12
CA GLN A 44 -6.64 -11.66 -4.95
C GLN A 44 -5.78 -12.44 -3.93
N LEU A 45 -6.42 -13.20 -3.05
CA LEU A 45 -5.72 -14.14 -2.18
C LEU A 45 -5.38 -15.43 -2.95
N PRO A 46 -4.14 -15.95 -2.85
CA PRO A 46 -3.81 -17.27 -3.37
C PRO A 46 -4.57 -18.32 -2.58
N LYS A 47 -5.12 -19.34 -3.25
CA LYS A 47 -5.94 -20.39 -2.61
C LYS A 47 -5.25 -21.02 -1.40
N SER A 48 -5.94 -21.02 -0.27
CA SER A 48 -5.52 -21.62 1.01
C SER A 48 -6.78 -21.96 1.82
N LYS A 49 -6.79 -21.75 3.13
CA LYS A 49 -7.86 -22.14 4.05
C LYS A 49 -8.32 -21.00 4.93
N ILE A 50 -9.63 -20.93 5.13
CA ILE A 50 -10.25 -20.20 6.22
C ILE A 50 -10.22 -21.08 7.47
N SER A 51 -9.60 -20.59 8.53
CA SER A 51 -9.47 -21.30 9.80
C SER A 51 -10.61 -21.03 10.76
N GLU A 52 -11.12 -19.79 10.78
CA GLU A 52 -12.14 -19.35 11.72
C GLU A 52 -12.94 -18.19 11.13
N ILE A 53 -14.21 -18.09 11.52
CA ILE A 53 -15.06 -16.93 11.27
C ILE A 53 -15.65 -16.52 12.62
N ASN A 54 -15.40 -15.29 13.03
CA ASN A 54 -15.89 -14.72 14.28
C ASN A 54 -16.88 -13.60 13.97
N GLU A 55 -18.13 -13.77 14.38
CA GLU A 55 -19.13 -12.71 14.32
C GLU A 55 -18.80 -11.61 15.35
N LEU A 56 -18.80 -10.36 14.90
CA LEU A 56 -18.66 -9.18 15.75
C LEU A 56 -20.01 -8.50 15.94
N ASP A 57 -20.04 -7.54 16.88
CA ASP A 57 -21.14 -6.58 16.95
C ASP A 57 -21.23 -5.77 15.63
N TYR A 58 -22.43 -5.28 15.30
CA TYR A 58 -22.71 -4.42 14.14
C TYR A 58 -22.68 -5.10 12.75
N GLU A 59 -23.16 -6.34 12.64
CA GLU A 59 -23.37 -7.04 11.36
C GLU A 59 -22.08 -7.21 10.52
N GLN A 60 -20.96 -7.37 11.22
CA GLN A 60 -19.65 -7.62 10.63
C GLN A 60 -19.08 -8.90 11.20
N SER A 61 -18.40 -9.66 10.36
CA SER A 61 -17.65 -10.84 10.79
C SER A 61 -16.18 -10.68 10.42
N VAL A 62 -15.31 -11.27 11.25
CA VAL A 62 -13.87 -11.33 10.99
C VAL A 62 -13.50 -12.74 10.60
N VAL A 63 -12.89 -12.87 9.43
CA VAL A 63 -12.39 -14.12 8.89
C VAL A 63 -10.90 -14.22 9.21
N THR A 64 -10.47 -15.39 9.69
CA THR A 64 -9.07 -15.73 9.89
C THR A 64 -8.62 -16.66 8.77
N TYR A 65 -7.69 -16.20 7.93
CA TYR A 65 -7.18 -16.88 6.75
C TYR A 65 -5.75 -17.34 6.94
N THR A 66 -5.44 -18.59 6.57
CA THR A 66 -4.09 -19.15 6.68
C THR A 66 -3.22 -18.71 5.50
N LEU A 67 -2.08 -18.10 5.80
CA LEU A 67 -1.11 -17.67 4.79
C LEU A 67 -0.07 -18.77 4.56
N GLU A 68 -0.10 -19.38 3.38
CA GLU A 68 0.89 -20.38 2.93
C GLU A 68 1.82 -19.84 1.83
N ASP A 69 1.44 -18.77 1.14
CA ASP A 69 2.22 -18.18 0.05
C ASP A 69 3.26 -17.17 0.58
N ASP A 70 4.54 -17.47 0.41
CA ASP A 70 5.63 -16.62 0.86
C ASP A 70 5.67 -15.26 0.13
N SER A 71 5.21 -15.21 -1.13
CA SER A 71 5.16 -13.97 -1.90
C SER A 71 4.16 -12.99 -1.31
N LEU A 72 2.98 -13.48 -0.92
CA LEU A 72 1.98 -12.69 -0.21
C LEU A 72 2.51 -12.22 1.15
N VAL A 73 3.21 -13.07 1.90
CA VAL A 73 3.80 -12.66 3.19
C VAL A 73 4.81 -11.53 2.99
N ASN A 74 5.72 -11.66 2.02
CA ASN A 74 6.70 -10.61 1.72
C ASN A 74 6.00 -9.30 1.30
N PHE A 75 4.97 -9.39 0.46
CA PHE A 75 4.16 -8.24 0.10
C PHE A 75 3.57 -7.55 1.34
N LEU A 76 2.97 -8.31 2.26
CA LEU A 76 2.38 -7.77 3.49
C LEU A 76 3.44 -7.13 4.41
N ASP A 77 4.60 -7.75 4.58
CA ASP A 77 5.71 -7.21 5.38
C ASP A 77 6.22 -5.87 4.80
N ASN A 78 6.40 -5.80 3.49
CA ASN A 78 6.83 -4.58 2.81
C ASN A 78 5.74 -3.51 2.87
N LEU A 79 4.47 -3.90 2.73
CA LEU A 79 3.32 -3.01 2.82
C LEU A 79 3.23 -2.38 4.21
N ASP A 80 3.40 -3.20 5.26
CA ASP A 80 3.44 -2.74 6.64
C ASP A 80 4.55 -1.69 6.87
N ALA A 81 5.77 -1.98 6.40
CA ALA A 81 6.89 -1.04 6.46
C ALA A 81 6.58 0.27 5.71
N TYR A 82 5.96 0.18 4.53
CA TYR A 82 5.56 1.33 3.74
C TYR A 82 4.51 2.19 4.45
N ILE A 83 3.49 1.58 5.04
CA ILE A 83 2.47 2.28 5.82
C ILE A 83 3.06 2.99 7.05
N ILE A 84 4.01 2.37 7.75
CA ILE A 84 4.71 3.02 8.86
C ILE A 84 5.46 4.27 8.37
N ASN A 85 6.13 4.18 7.23
CA ASN A 85 6.87 5.31 6.66
C ASN A 85 5.96 6.45 6.22
N ILE A 86 4.82 6.13 5.59
CA ILE A 86 3.78 7.12 5.26
C ILE A 86 3.20 7.74 6.53
N SER A 87 2.91 6.93 7.54
CA SER A 87 2.38 7.38 8.82
C SER A 87 3.34 8.32 9.54
N ASN A 88 4.65 8.10 9.42
CA ASN A 88 5.67 9.01 9.92
C ASN A 88 5.61 10.37 9.21
N LYS A 89 5.54 10.38 7.87
CA LYS A 89 5.39 11.60 7.06
C LYS A 89 4.12 12.38 7.40
N HIS A 90 3.03 11.68 7.74
CA HIS A 90 1.74 12.28 8.09
C HIS A 90 1.47 12.39 9.59
N SER A 91 2.46 12.14 10.44
CA SER A 91 2.21 11.90 11.87
C SER A 91 1.49 13.05 12.57
N LEU A 92 1.89 14.30 12.30
CA LEU A 92 1.24 15.46 12.88
C LEU A 92 -0.24 15.55 12.50
N LYS A 93 -0.55 15.23 11.24
CA LYS A 93 -1.90 15.31 10.67
C LYS A 93 -2.79 14.17 11.19
N TRP A 94 -2.23 12.97 11.34
CA TRP A 94 -3.01 11.78 11.68
C TRP A 94 -3.13 11.55 13.19
N PHE A 95 -2.07 11.85 13.94
CA PHE A 95 -2.00 11.57 15.38
C PHE A 95 -1.97 12.84 16.24
N GLY A 96 -1.99 14.02 15.62
CA GLY A 96 -1.94 15.31 16.32
C GLY A 96 -0.57 15.67 16.91
N LYS A 97 0.46 14.86 16.65
CA LYS A 97 1.83 15.04 17.15
C LYS A 97 2.84 14.41 16.18
N ASN A 98 4.07 14.94 16.18
CA ASN A 98 5.17 14.31 15.44
C ASN A 98 5.64 13.07 16.21
N LEU A 99 5.43 11.90 15.63
CA LEU A 99 5.84 10.60 16.16
C LEU A 99 7.05 10.10 15.36
N GLU A 100 8.07 9.66 16.07
CA GLU A 100 9.23 9.02 15.45
C GLU A 100 8.84 7.64 14.90
N GLN A 101 9.51 7.22 13.82
CA GLN A 101 9.26 5.95 13.14
C GLN A 101 9.35 4.76 14.12
N LYS A 102 10.35 4.76 15.01
CA LYS A 102 10.53 3.71 16.03
C LYS A 102 9.31 3.57 16.95
N LEU A 103 8.66 4.69 17.30
CA LEU A 103 7.44 4.64 18.12
C LEU A 103 6.27 4.14 17.28
N LEU A 104 6.14 4.57 16.02
CA LEU A 104 5.09 4.10 15.12
C LEU A 104 5.17 2.59 14.89
N MET A 105 6.38 2.02 14.73
CA MET A 105 6.59 0.58 14.64
C MET A 105 6.02 -0.17 15.86
N GLY A 106 6.14 0.41 17.06
CA GLY A 106 5.60 -0.19 18.29
C GLY A 106 4.08 0.00 18.48
N LEU A 107 3.46 0.87 17.70
CA LEU A 107 2.00 1.13 17.73
C LEU A 107 1.28 0.45 16.56
N TYR A 108 2.01 0.04 15.53
CA TYR A 108 1.43 -0.59 14.35
C TYR A 108 1.06 -2.04 14.64
N GLU A 109 -0.17 -2.44 14.31
CA GLU A 109 -0.54 -3.85 14.27
C GLU A 109 -0.27 -4.37 12.86
N ASN A 110 0.60 -5.37 12.76
CA ASN A 110 0.98 -5.98 11.49
C ASN A 110 -0.23 -6.58 10.76
N SER A 111 -0.13 -6.67 9.44
CA SER A 111 -1.19 -7.19 8.57
C SER A 111 -1.54 -8.65 8.86
N TYR A 112 -0.61 -9.44 9.41
CA TYR A 112 -0.84 -10.83 9.81
C TYR A 112 -0.27 -11.13 11.21
N SER A 113 -0.79 -12.18 11.84
CA SER A 113 -0.28 -12.72 13.11
C SER A 113 0.48 -14.04 12.91
N LEU A 114 1.42 -14.32 13.80
CA LEU A 114 2.12 -15.60 13.89
C LEU A 114 1.64 -16.35 15.13
N GLU A 115 0.99 -17.50 14.95
CA GLU A 115 0.48 -18.33 16.04
C GLU A 115 0.85 -19.79 15.77
N ASN A 116 1.60 -20.43 16.67
CA ASN A 116 2.07 -21.81 16.53
C ASN A 116 2.78 -22.09 15.18
N ASP A 117 3.73 -21.22 14.81
CA ASP A 117 4.47 -21.28 13.54
C ASP A 117 3.63 -21.13 12.26
N MET A 118 2.33 -20.82 12.40
CA MET A 118 1.41 -20.56 11.29
C MET A 118 1.13 -19.06 11.18
N LYS A 119 1.01 -18.56 9.95
CA LYS A 119 0.74 -17.15 9.66
C LYS A 119 -0.74 -16.96 9.33
N TYR A 120 -1.38 -15.94 9.88
CA TYR A 120 -2.81 -15.68 9.70
C TYR A 120 -3.11 -14.24 9.34
N LEU A 121 -3.84 -14.04 8.23
CA LEU A 121 -4.40 -12.75 7.83
C LEU A 121 -5.84 -12.67 8.31
N LYS A 122 -6.22 -11.54 8.92
CA LYS A 122 -7.60 -11.27 9.32
C LYS A 122 -8.21 -10.21 8.43
N PHE A 123 -9.40 -10.47 7.91
CA PHE A 123 -10.17 -9.51 7.11
C PHE A 123 -11.64 -9.49 7.51
N VAL A 124 -12.29 -8.36 7.28
CA VAL A 124 -13.68 -8.10 7.64
C VAL A 124 -14.59 -8.44 6.47
N ILE A 125 -15.73 -9.05 6.77
CA ILE A 125 -16.81 -9.34 5.82
C ILE A 125 -18.13 -8.79 6.36
N SER A 126 -19.08 -8.58 5.46
CA SER A 126 -20.46 -8.28 5.84
C SER A 126 -21.22 -9.57 6.16
N ASP A 127 -22.26 -9.49 6.98
CA ASP A 127 -23.12 -10.65 7.28
C ASP A 127 -23.78 -11.25 6.02
N THR A 128 -23.96 -10.46 4.96
CA THR A 128 -24.51 -10.98 3.70
C THR A 128 -23.57 -11.93 2.98
N ASP A 129 -22.26 -11.83 3.24
CA ASP A 129 -21.24 -12.68 2.61
C ASP A 129 -20.94 -13.93 3.44
N LEU A 130 -21.50 -14.05 4.64
CA LEU A 130 -21.15 -15.09 5.62
C LEU A 130 -21.38 -16.51 5.08
N GLU A 131 -22.49 -16.75 4.39
CA GLU A 131 -22.80 -18.05 3.80
C GLU A 131 -21.78 -18.43 2.71
N GLU A 132 -21.42 -17.47 1.87
CA GLU A 132 -20.48 -17.68 0.76
C GLU A 132 -19.04 -17.87 1.25
N VAL A 133 -18.60 -17.10 2.26
CA VAL A 133 -17.31 -17.32 2.95
C VAL A 133 -17.26 -18.70 3.60
N SER A 134 -18.36 -19.14 4.24
CA SER A 134 -18.41 -20.43 4.94
C SER A 134 -18.20 -21.62 4.00
N ASN A 135 -18.53 -21.46 2.71
CA ASN A 135 -18.36 -22.48 1.69
C ASN A 135 -16.98 -22.45 1.00
N TYR A 136 -16.15 -21.43 1.24
CA TYR A 136 -14.86 -21.24 0.55
C TYR A 136 -13.90 -22.44 0.62
N ASN A 137 -13.87 -23.12 1.77
CA ASN A 137 -13.00 -24.29 1.95
C ASN A 137 -13.49 -25.52 1.16
N ILE A 138 -14.73 -25.48 0.66
CA ILE A 138 -15.40 -26.57 -0.07
C ILE A 138 -15.43 -26.24 -1.57
N ASP A 139 -15.71 -24.98 -1.92
CA ASP A 139 -15.73 -24.50 -3.29
C ASP A 139 -14.29 -24.24 -3.79
N ILE A 140 -13.84 -25.06 -4.72
CA ILE A 140 -12.46 -25.02 -5.22
C ILE A 140 -12.27 -23.84 -6.17
N ASP A 141 -13.33 -23.45 -6.89
CA ASP A 141 -13.27 -22.48 -7.99
C ASP A 141 -13.49 -21.04 -7.50
N GLN A 142 -13.91 -20.89 -6.24
CA GLN A 142 -14.09 -19.63 -5.55
C GLN A 142 -12.74 -19.01 -5.12
N ASP A 143 -12.52 -17.78 -5.57
CA ASP A 143 -11.41 -16.92 -5.23
C ASP A 143 -11.87 -15.76 -4.33
N ILE A 144 -11.00 -15.31 -3.42
CA ILE A 144 -11.28 -14.18 -2.54
C ILE A 144 -10.49 -12.96 -3.01
N LEU A 145 -11.19 -11.87 -3.30
CA LEU A 145 -10.57 -10.57 -3.56
C LEU A 145 -10.73 -9.71 -2.31
N LEU A 146 -9.59 -9.25 -1.79
CA LEU A 146 -9.56 -8.30 -0.69
C LEU A 146 -9.34 -6.89 -1.19
N VAL A 147 -9.85 -5.94 -0.41
CA VAL A 147 -9.64 -4.51 -0.61
C VAL A 147 -9.12 -3.83 0.65
N ILE A 148 -8.14 -2.95 0.45
CA ILE A 148 -7.63 -2.03 1.46
C ILE A 148 -8.14 -0.63 1.11
N LYS A 149 -9.04 -0.11 1.94
CA LYS A 149 -9.65 1.22 1.76
C LYS A 149 -9.18 2.22 2.81
N THR A 150 -8.81 1.74 4.00
CA THR A 150 -8.50 2.60 5.14
C THR A 150 -7.29 2.13 5.93
N ILE A 151 -6.68 3.09 6.62
CA ILE A 151 -5.92 2.84 7.84
C ILE A 151 -6.83 3.17 9.01
N ASP A 152 -6.97 2.23 9.92
CA ASP A 152 -7.77 2.37 11.12
C ASP A 152 -6.87 2.77 12.28
N ILE A 153 -7.21 3.88 12.94
CA ILE A 153 -6.47 4.47 14.05
C ILE A 153 -7.30 4.32 15.31
N PHE A 154 -6.77 3.52 16.23
CA PHE A 154 -7.30 3.32 17.57
C PHE A 154 -6.59 4.25 18.55
N LYS A 155 -7.03 4.23 19.81
CA LYS A 155 -6.45 5.07 20.87
C LYS A 155 -4.96 4.80 21.10
N ARG A 156 -4.48 3.57 20.86
CA ARG A 156 -3.10 3.13 21.15
C ARG A 156 -2.43 2.37 20.02
N THR A 157 -3.15 2.06 18.96
CA THR A 157 -2.63 1.29 17.84
C THR A 157 -3.21 1.82 16.54
N PHE A 158 -2.63 1.41 15.41
CA PHE A 158 -3.20 1.64 14.10
C PHE A 158 -2.81 0.51 13.15
N LYS A 159 -3.60 0.28 12.11
CA LYS A 159 -3.35 -0.80 11.14
C LYS A 159 -4.05 -0.58 9.81
N LEU A 160 -3.66 -1.36 8.81
CA LEU A 160 -4.44 -1.50 7.59
C LEU A 160 -5.73 -2.26 7.86
N ASN A 161 -6.81 -1.79 7.24
CA ASN A 161 -8.09 -2.48 7.25
C ASN A 161 -8.24 -3.29 5.95
N PHE A 162 -8.32 -4.61 6.10
CA PHE A 162 -8.59 -5.55 5.03
C PHE A 162 -10.06 -5.92 5.07
N GLU A 163 -10.76 -5.69 3.96
CA GLU A 163 -12.16 -6.04 3.79
C GLU A 163 -12.29 -6.98 2.59
N LEU A 164 -13.30 -7.84 2.60
CA LEU A 164 -13.74 -8.52 1.38
C LEU A 164 -14.25 -7.48 0.38
N ASP A 165 -13.73 -7.53 -0.85
CA ASP A 165 -14.26 -6.77 -1.97
C ASP A 165 -15.41 -7.53 -2.63
N ARG A 166 -15.11 -8.77 -3.03
CA ARG A 166 -16.02 -9.72 -3.64
C ARG A 166 -15.37 -11.10 -3.73
N PHE A 167 -16.17 -12.09 -4.07
CA PHE A 167 -15.66 -13.34 -4.61
C PHE A 167 -15.50 -13.22 -6.12
N ASP A 168 -14.52 -13.94 -6.64
CA ASP A 168 -14.42 -14.21 -8.06
C ASP A 168 -14.56 -15.71 -8.25
N TYR A 169 -15.20 -16.11 -9.33
CA TYR A 169 -15.33 -17.51 -9.67
C TYR A 169 -14.48 -17.68 -10.91
N SER A 170 -13.44 -18.49 -10.79
CA SER A 170 -12.73 -18.93 -11.97
C SER A 170 -13.72 -19.70 -12.83
N ASP A 171 -14.24 -19.06 -13.88
CA ASP A 171 -14.97 -19.75 -14.92
C ASP A 171 -13.97 -20.71 -15.57
N ASP A 172 -13.85 -21.93 -15.05
CA ASP A 172 -13.21 -23.04 -15.77
C ASP A 172 -14.17 -23.54 -16.87
N MET A 173 -14.64 -22.59 -17.68
CA MET A 173 -15.41 -22.78 -18.90
C MET A 173 -14.57 -22.19 -20.04
N GLY A 174 -13.41 -22.81 -20.27
CA GLY A 174 -12.43 -22.36 -21.25
C GLY A 174 -11.68 -23.47 -21.99
N ALA A 175 -12.06 -24.74 -21.87
CA ALA A 175 -11.96 -25.61 -23.02
C ALA A 175 -13.09 -25.17 -23.98
N GLU A 176 -12.90 -24.06 -24.69
CA GLU A 176 -13.56 -23.90 -25.97
C GLU A 176 -13.20 -25.17 -26.75
N GLU A 177 -14.16 -26.08 -26.89
CA GLU A 177 -14.13 -27.07 -27.94
C GLU A 177 -13.90 -26.25 -29.22
N VAL A 178 -12.67 -26.26 -29.72
CA VAL A 178 -12.33 -25.56 -30.96
C VAL A 178 -13.25 -26.15 -32.00
N ASP A 179 -14.30 -25.41 -32.34
CA ASP A 179 -15.20 -25.74 -33.43
C ASP A 179 -14.43 -25.48 -34.72
N PHE A 180 -13.62 -26.46 -35.09
CA PHE A 180 -12.82 -26.46 -36.31
C PHE A 180 -13.70 -26.20 -37.55
N GLU A 181 -14.99 -26.49 -37.48
CA GLU A 181 -15.94 -26.25 -38.56
C GLU A 181 -16.25 -24.75 -38.73
N LYS A 182 -16.35 -23.98 -37.63
CA LYS A 182 -16.41 -22.51 -37.68
C LYS A 182 -15.12 -21.87 -38.19
N LEU A 183 -13.96 -22.41 -37.81
CA LEU A 183 -12.64 -21.93 -38.26
C LEU A 183 -12.40 -22.21 -39.75
N ILE A 184 -12.83 -23.37 -40.25
CA ILE A 184 -12.73 -23.73 -41.68
C ILE A 184 -13.70 -22.89 -42.53
N ASN A 185 -14.90 -22.59 -42.00
CA ASN A 185 -15.88 -21.80 -42.74
C ASN A 185 -15.55 -20.30 -42.77
N SER A 186 -14.84 -19.76 -41.78
CA SER A 186 -14.40 -18.36 -41.79
C SER A 186 -13.22 -18.08 -42.74
N GLN A 187 -12.44 -19.10 -43.09
CA GLN A 187 -11.29 -18.96 -44.01
C GLN A 187 -11.63 -19.09 -45.50
N LYS A 188 -12.86 -19.47 -45.87
CA LYS A 188 -13.24 -19.67 -47.28
C LYS A 188 -13.32 -18.40 -48.15
N ASN A 189 -13.10 -17.21 -47.57
CA ASN A 189 -13.21 -15.93 -48.30
C ASN A 189 -11.92 -15.08 -48.32
N VAL A 190 -10.75 -15.62 -48.00
CA VAL A 190 -9.49 -14.86 -48.04
C VAL A 190 -8.55 -15.41 -49.12
N CYS A 191 -8.98 -15.31 -50.38
CA CYS A 191 -8.10 -15.40 -51.54
C CYS A 191 -8.40 -14.21 -52.47
N ASP A 192 -7.99 -13.01 -52.07
CA ASP A 192 -7.78 -11.88 -52.97
C ASP A 192 -6.61 -11.05 -52.42
N THR A 193 -5.38 -11.53 -52.66
CA THR A 193 -4.16 -10.76 -52.42
C THR A 193 -3.90 -9.86 -53.63
N ASN A 194 -4.26 -8.57 -53.50
CA ASN A 194 -3.71 -7.53 -54.36
C ASN A 194 -2.25 -7.26 -53.94
N ILE A 195 -1.34 -7.60 -54.84
CA ILE A 195 0.05 -7.17 -54.83
C ILE A 195 0.07 -5.70 -55.27
N VAL A 196 0.53 -4.77 -54.42
CA VAL A 196 0.99 -3.44 -54.89
C VAL A 196 2.25 -2.99 -54.14
N ASP A 197 3.29 -2.88 -54.96
CA ASP A 197 4.62 -2.27 -54.89
C ASP A 197 5.04 -1.35 -53.73
N GLU A 198 6.28 -1.62 -53.32
CA GLU A 198 7.23 -0.71 -52.69
C GLU A 198 7.43 0.57 -53.51
N LYS A 199 7.33 1.75 -52.86
CA LYS A 199 8.22 2.89 -53.11
C LYS A 199 8.13 3.97 -52.04
N SER A 200 9.24 4.11 -51.32
CA SER A 200 9.87 5.38 -50.89
C SER A 200 9.03 6.42 -50.17
N PHE A 201 9.34 6.72 -48.91
CA PHE A 201 9.39 8.12 -48.48
C PHE A 201 10.54 8.38 -47.50
N SER A 202 11.22 9.47 -47.81
CA SER A 202 12.49 9.96 -47.27
C SER A 202 12.38 10.51 -45.85
N ILE A 203 13.44 10.27 -45.08
CA ILE A 203 13.80 11.00 -43.86
C ILE A 203 13.99 12.48 -44.22
N ARG A 204 13.33 13.38 -43.48
CA ARG A 204 13.68 14.80 -43.40
C ARG A 204 13.93 15.15 -41.94
N ASP A 205 15.19 15.45 -41.67
CA ASP A 205 15.63 16.32 -40.58
C ASP A 205 15.11 17.75 -40.81
N ASP A 206 15.13 18.54 -39.72
CA ASP A 206 14.83 19.97 -39.59
C ASP A 206 13.41 20.35 -39.15
N ILE A 207 13.14 20.32 -37.84
CA ILE A 207 12.57 21.45 -37.05
C ILE A 207 13.08 21.34 -35.59
N ILE A 208 14.16 22.05 -35.24
CA ILE A 208 14.47 22.32 -33.82
C ILE A 208 13.67 23.58 -33.46
N ASP A 209 12.54 23.35 -32.82
CA ASP A 209 11.56 24.37 -32.43
C ASP A 209 12.01 25.10 -31.16
N GLY A 210 11.87 26.43 -31.15
CA GLY A 210 12.36 27.30 -30.07
C GLY A 210 11.67 27.09 -28.72
N ASP A 211 10.53 26.41 -28.71
CA ASP A 211 9.67 26.22 -27.53
C ASP A 211 10.23 25.21 -26.52
N LEU A 212 10.82 24.09 -26.98
CA LEU A 212 11.43 23.08 -26.10
C LEU A 212 12.61 23.63 -25.30
N LYS A 213 13.37 24.56 -25.88
CA LYS A 213 14.51 25.18 -25.19
C LYS A 213 14.06 26.10 -24.06
N SER A 214 12.93 26.78 -24.21
CA SER A 214 12.37 27.65 -23.18
C SER A 214 11.84 26.84 -22.00
N GLU A 215 11.12 25.75 -22.29
CA GLU A 215 10.56 24.85 -21.28
C GLU A 215 11.65 24.16 -20.44
N VAL A 216 12.71 23.67 -21.09
CA VAL A 216 13.86 23.07 -20.41
C VAL A 216 14.59 24.09 -19.53
N LEU A 217 14.72 25.35 -19.96
CA LEU A 217 15.34 26.43 -19.17
C LEU A 217 14.52 26.78 -17.92
N GLU A 218 13.19 26.72 -17.98
CA GLU A 218 12.32 26.99 -16.84
C GLU A 218 12.34 25.85 -15.81
N LEU A 219 12.41 24.60 -16.29
CA LEU A 219 12.61 23.42 -15.45
C LEU A 219 13.95 23.46 -14.71
N ILE A 220 15.04 23.85 -15.38
CA ILE A 220 16.36 23.99 -14.74
C ILE A 220 16.32 25.03 -13.62
N LYS A 221 15.73 26.20 -13.86
CA LYS A 221 15.61 27.25 -12.83
C LYS A 221 14.79 26.79 -11.61
N THR A 222 13.73 26.04 -11.85
CA THR A 222 12.88 25.50 -10.78
C THR A 222 13.66 24.50 -9.92
N LYS A 223 14.45 23.62 -10.55
CA LYS A 223 15.29 22.65 -9.84
C LYS A 223 16.45 23.29 -9.09
N GLU A 224 17.02 24.39 -9.58
CA GLU A 224 18.03 25.15 -8.86
C GLU A 224 17.47 25.82 -7.59
N LEU A 225 16.25 26.35 -7.66
CA LEU A 225 15.57 26.95 -6.50
C LEU A 225 15.20 25.90 -5.43
N GLU A 226 14.73 24.72 -5.85
CA GLU A 226 14.49 23.58 -4.95
C GLU A 226 15.78 23.18 -4.22
N LYS A 227 16.89 23.05 -4.97
CA LYS A 227 18.21 22.71 -4.41
C LYS A 227 18.68 23.74 -3.38
N GLU A 228 18.55 25.03 -3.67
CA GLU A 228 18.97 26.10 -2.75
C GLU A 228 18.15 26.10 -1.47
N THR A 229 16.83 25.88 -1.60
CA THR A 229 15.90 25.77 -0.46
C THR A 229 16.28 24.59 0.45
N VAL A 230 16.55 23.42 -0.12
CA VAL A 230 17.01 22.23 0.61
C VAL A 230 18.31 22.54 1.36
N LEU A 231 19.28 23.18 0.70
CA LEU A 231 20.58 23.52 1.31
C LEU A 231 20.44 24.48 2.50
N THR A 232 19.57 25.49 2.40
CA THR A 232 19.27 26.38 3.53
C THR A 232 18.58 25.66 4.69
N ASN A 233 17.67 24.73 4.40
CA ASN A 233 16.98 23.96 5.43
C ASN A 233 17.93 22.99 6.14
N THR A 234 18.83 22.33 5.41
CA THR A 234 19.89 21.49 6.00
C THR A 234 20.80 22.28 6.93
N LYS A 235 21.21 23.49 6.55
CA LYS A 235 22.01 24.37 7.43
C LYS A 235 21.26 24.71 8.72
N ARG A 236 19.98 25.06 8.64
CA ARG A 236 19.13 25.36 9.81
C ARG A 236 18.98 24.15 10.73
N ILE A 237 18.80 22.96 10.18
CA ILE A 237 18.69 21.70 10.94
C ILE A 237 19.99 21.39 11.68
N ASN A 238 21.14 21.56 11.02
CA ASN A 238 22.43 21.32 11.65
C ASN A 238 22.68 22.27 12.83
N THR A 239 22.36 23.56 12.68
CA THR A 239 22.45 24.53 13.79
C THR A 239 21.50 24.21 14.94
N ALA A 240 20.27 23.78 14.63
CA ALA A 240 19.31 23.36 15.66
C ALA A 240 19.77 22.09 16.39
N SER A 241 20.37 21.13 15.67
CA SER A 241 20.93 19.90 16.23
C SER A 241 22.08 20.19 17.20
N GLU A 242 22.99 21.11 16.84
CA GLU A 242 24.06 21.55 17.74
C GLU A 242 23.52 22.21 19.02
N THR A 243 22.48 23.04 18.88
CA THR A 243 21.82 23.69 20.03
C THR A 243 21.16 22.68 20.97
N LEU A 244 20.51 21.65 20.42
CA LEU A 244 19.88 20.58 21.21
C LEU A 244 20.92 19.72 21.93
N LYS A 245 22.04 19.38 21.28
CA LYS A 245 23.15 18.65 21.92
C LYS A 245 23.69 19.42 23.13
N GLN A 246 23.84 20.73 23.01
CA GLN A 246 24.25 21.57 24.14
C GLN A 246 23.23 21.50 25.28
N ARG A 247 21.93 21.60 24.97
CA ARG A 247 20.88 21.56 26.00
C ARG A 247 20.79 20.22 26.73
N VAL A 248 21.02 19.11 26.03
CA VAL A 248 21.10 17.77 26.65
C VAL A 248 22.28 17.69 27.61
N SER A 249 23.46 18.19 27.21
CA SER A 249 24.64 18.26 28.08
C SER A 249 24.39 19.10 29.35
N ASP A 250 23.68 20.22 29.22
CA ASP A 250 23.33 21.06 30.36
C ASP A 250 22.40 20.33 31.34
N LEU A 251 21.38 19.63 30.80
CA LEU A 251 20.42 18.85 31.60
C LEU A 251 21.08 17.68 32.32
N ASP A 252 22.01 16.98 31.67
CA ASP A 252 22.76 15.89 32.31
C ASP A 252 23.58 16.40 33.51
N THR A 253 24.17 17.60 33.38
CA THR A 253 24.91 18.25 34.46
C THR A 253 23.98 18.61 35.63
N GLU A 254 22.78 19.11 35.32
CA GLU A 254 21.79 19.48 36.32
C GLU A 254 21.24 18.24 37.07
N ILE A 255 20.91 17.17 36.35
CA ILE A 255 20.48 15.89 36.92
C ILE A 255 21.56 15.31 37.85
N LYS A 256 22.82 15.37 37.43
CA LYS A 256 23.94 14.92 38.25
C LYS A 256 24.04 15.72 39.56
N SER A 257 23.89 17.04 39.49
CA SER A 257 23.87 17.90 40.68
C SER A 257 22.72 17.56 41.64
N PHE A 258 21.54 17.22 41.12
CA PHE A 258 20.42 16.80 41.95
C PHE A 258 20.65 15.44 42.62
N ARG A 259 21.27 14.48 41.92
CA ARG A 259 21.63 13.18 42.51
C ARG A 259 22.64 13.34 43.64
N GLU A 260 23.67 14.14 43.44
CA GLU A 260 24.67 14.43 44.48
C GLU A 260 24.06 15.08 45.72
N LYS A 261 23.05 15.95 45.57
CA LYS A 261 22.32 16.54 46.70
C LYS A 261 21.45 15.54 47.45
N LEU A 262 20.90 14.55 46.75
CA LEU A 262 20.09 13.48 47.32
C LEU A 262 20.95 12.51 48.16
N ASP A 263 22.18 12.25 47.73
CA ASP A 263 23.12 11.36 48.44
C ASP A 263 23.69 11.97 49.74
N VAL A 264 23.52 13.27 49.95
CA VAL A 264 23.99 14.00 51.15
C VAL A 264 22.90 14.12 52.23
N LEU A 265 21.66 13.71 51.94
CA LEU A 265 20.53 13.66 52.86
C LEU A 265 20.38 12.28 53.51
#